data_AF-A0A5J4UFT3-F1
#
_entry.id   AF-A0A5J4UFT3-F1
#
_cell.length_a   1.000
_cell.length_b   1.000
_cell.length_c   1.000
_cell.angle_alpha   90.00
_cell.angle_beta   90.00
_cell.angle_gamma   90.00
#
_symmetry.space_group_name_H-M   'P 1'
#
loop_
_entity.id
_entity.type
_entity.pdbx_description
1 polymer ?
#
loop_
_entity_poly.entity_id
_entity_poly.type
_entity_poly.pdbx_seq_one_letter_code
_entity_poly.pdbx_strand_id
1 'polypeptide(L)'
;MLTAESKVMKDILGEKVEKVVESTRVVDSPCCLVTNEYGWSANMERIMKTQTLRDASSFSYIQSKKTMEIYQDHAIIAELRKKRGNAADAT
;
A
#
# COMPACT_ATOMS: atom_id res chain seq x y z
N MET A 1 -1.46 -2.24 -17.55
CA MET A 1 -1.07 -3.66 -17.46
C MET A 1 -0.65 -3.92 -16.02
N LEU A 2 -1.27 -4.87 -15.32
CA LEU A 2 -0.83 -5.27 -13.98
C LEU A 2 0.50 -6.03 -14.12
N THR A 3 1.58 -5.44 -13.65
CA THR A 3 2.92 -6.02 -13.69
C THR A 3 3.09 -7.11 -12.63
N ALA A 4 3.97 -8.08 -12.88
CA ALA A 4 4.10 -9.29 -12.07
C ALA A 4 4.49 -9.00 -10.60
N GLU A 5 5.17 -7.88 -10.37
CA GLU A 5 5.62 -7.38 -9.08
C GLU A 5 4.44 -6.91 -8.22
N SER A 6 3.48 -6.21 -8.84
CA SER A 6 2.26 -5.74 -8.18
C SER A 6 1.45 -6.88 -7.58
N LYS A 7 1.36 -8.01 -8.30
CA LYS A 7 0.66 -9.21 -7.82
C LYS A 7 1.36 -9.83 -6.61
N VAL A 8 2.68 -10.01 -6.68
CA VAL A 8 3.45 -10.59 -5.57
C VAL A 8 3.38 -9.72 -4.32
N MET A 9 3.50 -8.39 -4.48
CA MET A 9 3.35 -7.47 -3.36
C MET A 9 1.95 -7.56 -2.73
N LYS A 10 0.91 -7.70 -3.56
CA LYS A 10 -0.46 -7.91 -3.06
C LYS A 10 -0.60 -9.24 -2.32
N ASP A 11 -0.01 -10.31 -2.82
CA ASP A 11 -0.06 -11.65 -2.19
C ASP A 11 0.66 -11.64 -0.82
N ILE A 12 1.82 -10.99 -0.72
CA ILE A 12 2.58 -10.86 0.54
C ILE A 12 1.84 -9.97 1.55
N LEU A 13 1.26 -8.85 1.10
CA LEU A 13 0.57 -7.90 1.97
C LEU A 13 -0.85 -8.34 2.34
N GLY A 14 -1.43 -9.28 1.60
CA GLY A 14 -2.73 -9.91 1.87
C GLY A 14 -3.82 -8.86 2.09
N GLU A 15 -4.47 -8.91 3.25
CA GLU A 15 -5.58 -8.03 3.59
C GLU A 15 -5.20 -6.63 4.05
N LYS A 16 -3.90 -6.36 4.27
CA LYS A 16 -3.42 -5.05 4.75
C LYS A 16 -3.59 -3.93 3.73
N VAL A 17 -3.58 -4.28 2.45
CA VAL A 17 -3.81 -3.36 1.33
C VAL A 17 -5.01 -3.83 0.53
N GLU A 18 -5.74 -2.92 -0.09
CA GLU A 18 -6.86 -3.28 -0.96
C GLU A 18 -6.34 -3.86 -2.28
N LYS A 19 -5.48 -3.09 -2.96
CA LYS A 19 -4.83 -3.44 -4.22
C LYS A 19 -3.47 -2.76 -4.31
N VAL A 20 -2.63 -3.29 -5.19
CA VAL A 20 -1.36 -2.68 -5.59
C VAL A 20 -1.51 -2.22 -7.03
N VAL A 21 -1.12 -0.99 -7.33
CA VAL A 21 -1.23 -0.38 -8.67
C VAL A 21 0.05 0.39 -9.01
N GLU A 22 0.29 0.63 -10.29
CA GLU A 22 1.39 1.51 -10.70
C GLU A 22 1.03 2.99 -10.47
N SER A 23 1.95 3.75 -9.88
CA SER A 23 1.79 5.19 -9.70
C SER A 23 2.27 5.94 -10.93
N THR A 24 1.49 6.91 -11.39
CA THR A 24 1.88 7.87 -12.43
C THR A 24 2.28 9.24 -11.86
N ARG A 25 2.16 9.42 -10.54
CA ARG A 25 2.32 10.71 -9.86
C ARG A 25 3.51 10.77 -8.89
N VAL A 26 4.04 9.62 -8.49
CA VAL A 26 5.19 9.53 -7.59
C VAL A 26 6.41 9.05 -8.37
N VAL A 27 7.46 9.86 -8.40
CA VAL A 27 8.72 9.56 -9.12
C VAL A 27 9.92 9.44 -8.19
N ASP A 28 9.93 10.20 -7.07
CA ASP A 28 11.06 10.22 -6.12
C ASP A 28 10.95 9.16 -5.01
N SER A 29 9.80 8.49 -4.90
CA SER A 29 9.57 7.46 -3.88
C SER A 29 9.20 6.12 -4.53
N PRO A 30 9.69 4.99 -3.98
CA PRO A 30 9.45 3.67 -4.56
C PRO A 30 7.99 3.24 -4.51
N CYS A 31 7.25 3.69 -3.50
CA CYS A 31 5.84 3.40 -3.32
C CYS A 31 5.16 4.45 -2.43
N CYS A 32 3.83 4.55 -2.51
CA CYS A 32 3.02 5.38 -1.64
C CYS A 32 1.70 4.67 -1.28
N LEU A 33 1.09 5.09 -0.17
CA LEU A 33 -0.16 4.52 0.30
C LEU A 33 -1.27 5.56 0.18
N VAL A 34 -2.30 5.24 -0.60
CA VAL A 34 -3.39 6.16 -0.96
C VAL A 34 -4.70 5.67 -0.36
N THR A 35 -5.45 6.59 0.24
CA THR A 35 -6.80 6.36 0.76
C THR A 35 -7.83 6.55 -0.35
N ASN A 36 -8.92 5.78 -0.29
CA ASN A 36 -10.06 5.98 -1.18
C ASN A 36 -10.74 7.33 -0.92
N GLU A 37 -11.45 7.87 -1.92
CA GLU A 37 -12.10 9.19 -1.90
C GLU A 37 -13.15 9.32 -0.79
N TYR A 38 -13.86 8.22 -0.50
CA TYR A 38 -14.94 8.18 0.49
C TYR A 38 -14.47 7.75 1.90
N GLY A 39 -13.19 7.44 2.07
CA GLY A 39 -12.63 6.98 3.34
C GLY A 39 -11.98 8.09 4.14
N TRP A 40 -11.63 7.81 5.40
CA TRP A 40 -10.79 8.72 6.18
C TRP A 40 -9.41 8.88 5.54
N SER A 41 -8.98 10.14 5.38
CA SER A 41 -7.60 10.45 5.03
C SER A 41 -6.64 9.94 6.11
N ALA A 42 -5.38 9.69 5.75
CA ALA A 42 -4.37 9.24 6.73
C ALA A 42 -4.24 10.20 7.93
N ASN A 43 -4.40 11.52 7.71
CA ASN A 43 -4.40 12.50 8.79
C ASN A 43 -5.66 12.41 9.66
N MET A 44 -6.83 12.18 9.05
CA MET A 44 -8.08 12.01 9.78
C MET A 44 -8.07 10.74 10.63
N GLU A 45 -7.58 9.63 10.09
CA GLU A 45 -7.40 8.38 10.84
C GLU A 45 -6.48 8.58 12.06
N ARG A 46 -5.39 9.33 11.90
CA ARG A 46 -4.49 9.71 13.00
C ARG A 46 -5.21 10.52 14.08
N ILE A 47 -5.92 11.58 13.69
CA ILE A 47 -6.66 12.46 14.62
C ILE A 47 -7.75 11.67 15.35
N MET A 48 -8.53 10.87 14.63
CA MET A 48 -9.62 10.08 15.22
C MET A 48 -9.10 9.02 16.19
N LYS A 49 -8.00 8.35 15.86
CA LYS A 49 -7.35 7.40 16.78
C LYS A 49 -6.93 8.08 18.09
N THR A 50 -6.50 9.35 18.04
CA THR A 50 -6.12 10.12 19.24
C THR A 50 -7.28 10.72 20.03
N GLN A 51 -8.47 10.85 19.44
CA GLN A 51 -9.66 11.46 20.07
C GLN A 51 -10.59 10.42 20.72
N THR A 52 -10.00 9.35 21.28
CA THR A 52 -10.57 8.04 21.68
C THR A 52 -11.68 8.05 22.76
N LEU A 53 -12.33 9.19 23.05
CA LEU A 53 -13.47 9.26 23.98
C LEU A 53 -14.83 8.97 23.32
N ARG A 54 -14.87 8.71 22.00
CA ARG A 54 -16.07 8.27 21.28
C ARG A 54 -15.87 6.84 20.81
N ASP A 55 -16.86 6.00 21.04
CA ASP A 55 -16.85 4.56 20.75
C ASP A 55 -16.35 4.28 19.32
N ALA A 56 -15.24 3.53 19.22
CA ALA A 56 -14.57 3.22 17.96
C ALA A 56 -15.40 2.29 17.06
N SER A 57 -16.40 1.61 17.63
CA SER A 57 -17.28 0.68 16.92
C SER A 57 -18.11 1.37 15.81
N SER A 58 -18.46 2.64 16.00
CA SER A 58 -19.35 3.41 15.12
C SER A 58 -18.71 3.80 13.79
N PHE A 59 -17.38 3.70 13.65
CA PHE A 59 -16.65 4.24 12.50
C PHE A 59 -15.84 3.18 11.72
N SER A 60 -15.98 1.91 12.06
CA SER A 60 -15.28 0.79 11.39
C SER A 60 -15.54 0.75 9.87
N TYR A 61 -16.75 1.13 9.43
CA TYR A 61 -17.12 1.21 8.01
C TYR A 61 -16.41 2.34 7.24
N ILE A 62 -15.89 3.36 7.93
CA ILE A 62 -15.21 4.52 7.31
C ILE A 62 -13.68 4.30 7.24
N GLN A 63 -13.16 3.33 8.00
CA GLN A 63 -11.78 2.88 7.90
C GLN A 63 -11.60 2.02 6.64
N SER A 64 -11.40 2.67 5.50
CA SER A 64 -11.17 1.98 4.23
C SER A 64 -9.78 1.36 4.16
N LYS A 65 -9.69 0.16 3.57
CA LYS A 65 -8.40 -0.43 3.15
C LYS A 65 -7.71 0.51 2.16
N LYS A 66 -6.38 0.59 2.24
CA LYS A 66 -5.61 1.55 1.45
C LYS A 66 -5.04 0.88 0.20
N THR A 67 -4.94 1.64 -0.89
CA THR A 67 -4.30 1.21 -2.13
C THR A 67 -2.83 1.55 -2.08
N MET A 68 -1.96 0.60 -2.37
CA MET A 68 -0.52 0.83 -2.49
C MET A 68 -0.19 1.15 -3.94
N GLU A 69 0.37 2.33 -4.21
CA GLU A 69 0.91 2.66 -5.52
C GLU A 69 2.41 2.40 -5.54
N ILE A 70 2.95 1.85 -6.64
CA ILE A 70 4.37 1.55 -6.83
C ILE A 70 4.93 2.28 -8.03
N TYR A 71 6.17 2.77 -7.93
CA TYR A 71 6.90 3.35 -9.05
C TYR A 71 7.91 2.34 -9.59
N GLN A 72 7.64 1.81 -10.78
CA GLN A 72 8.37 0.65 -11.33
C GLN A 72 9.82 0.96 -11.70
N ASP A 73 10.09 2.19 -12.14
CA ASP A 73 11.43 2.62 -12.56
C ASP A 73 12.30 3.05 -11.37
N HIS A 74 11.78 2.96 -10.14
CA HIS A 74 12.59 3.22 -8.96
C HIS A 74 13.64 2.12 -8.77
N ALA A 75 14.90 2.50 -8.53
CA ALA A 75 16.03 1.57 -8.35
C ALA A 75 15.74 0.47 -7.30
N ILE A 76 15.10 0.81 -6.19
CA ILE A 76 14.72 -0.16 -5.14
C ILE A 76 13.74 -1.23 -5.68
N ILE A 77 12.74 -0.84 -6.46
CA ILE A 77 11.75 -1.76 -7.02
C ILE A 77 12.41 -2.64 -8.09
N ALA A 78 13.32 -2.08 -8.89
CA ALA A 78 14.13 -2.82 -9.84
C ALA A 78 15.03 -3.87 -9.15
N GLU A 79 15.67 -3.53 -8.03
CA GLU A 79 16.47 -4.48 -7.23
C GLU A 79 15.61 -5.57 -6.59
N LEU A 80 14.42 -5.22 -6.08
CA LEU A 80 13.46 -6.22 -5.56
C LEU A 80 13.06 -7.23 -6.64
N ARG A 81 12.85 -6.77 -7.88
CA ARG A 81 12.56 -7.64 -9.02
C ARG A 81 13.73 -8.58 -9.34
N LYS A 82 14.96 -8.08 -9.32
CA LYS A 82 16.17 -8.90 -9.53
C LYS A 82 16.32 -9.97 -8.44
N LYS A 83 16.19 -9.58 -7.17
CA LYS A 83 16.28 -10.52 -6.04
C LYS A 83 15.22 -11.62 -6.10
N ARG A 84 14.00 -11.29 -6.56
CA ARG A 84 12.95 -12.29 -6.80
C ARG A 84 13.31 -13.26 -7.92
N GLY A 85 13.88 -12.77 -9.03
CA GLY A 85 14.34 -13.62 -10.14
C GLY A 85 15.49 -14.56 -9.75
N ASN A 86 16.23 -14.22 -8.70
CA ASN A 86 17.34 -14.99 -8.15
C ASN A 86 16.94 -15.85 -6.93
N ALA A 87 15.70 -16.31 -6.84
CA ALA A 87 15.23 -17.19 -5.76
C ALA A 87 15.86 -18.59 -5.79
N ALA A 88 17.18 -18.63 -5.54
CA ALA A 88 17.97 -19.77 -5.07
C ALA A 88 18.65 -19.46 -3.72
N ASP A 89 18.52 -18.24 -3.18
CA ASP A 89 19.10 -17.85 -1.90
C ASP A 89 18.05 -17.29 -0.94
N ALA A 90 17.40 -18.19 -0.21
CA ALA A 90 16.87 -17.95 1.14
C ALA A 90 16.49 -19.32 1.75
N THR A 91 17.52 -20.02 2.24
CA THR A 91 17.38 -21.04 3.29
C THR A 91 17.17 -20.33 4.63
#